data_AF-A0A535PZ89-F1
#
_entry.id   AF-A0A535PZ89-F1
#
_cell.length_a   1.000
_cell.length_b   1.000
_cell.length_c   1.000
_cell.angle_alpha   90.00
_cell.angle_beta   90.00
_cell.angle_gamma   90.00
#
_symmetry.space_group_name_H-M   'P 1'
#
loop_
_entity.id
_entity.type
_entity.pdbx_description
1 polymer ?
#
loop_
_entity_poly.entity_id
_entity_poly.type
_entity_poly.pdbx_seq_one_letter_code
_entity_poly.pdbx_strand_id
1 'polypeptide(L)'
;MHLNLAAVVVAGIAVFVFAAGYYVALAEPRRRLSSAAAAQPRRPPPWLMGLELVKSLVVAAVVAGLVSIGGITSVASALLLAIVLWIAFPLVLLVGSVTQENVPWKLGAIHAGDWLAKLVIISIIVTLWR
;
A
#
# COMPACT_ATOMS: atom_id res chain seq x y z
N MET A 1 24.83 5.94 2.47
CA MET A 1 23.36 5.77 2.44
C MET A 1 22.89 5.51 3.86
N HIS A 2 22.29 6.48 4.53
CA HIS A 2 21.73 6.27 5.86
C HIS A 2 20.22 6.16 5.72
N LEU A 3 19.69 4.97 5.98
CA LEU A 3 18.25 4.73 6.09
C LEU A 3 17.82 5.08 7.51
N ASN A 4 16.92 6.05 7.65
CA ASN A 4 16.31 6.35 8.94
C ASN A 4 15.32 5.23 9.29
N LEU A 5 15.76 4.26 10.12
CA LEU A 5 14.94 3.12 10.52
C LEU A 5 13.67 3.54 11.27
N ALA A 6 13.72 4.65 12.02
CA ALA A 6 12.54 5.18 12.69
C ALA A 6 11.49 5.66 11.66
N ALA A 7 11.93 6.32 10.58
CA ALA A 7 11.04 6.73 9.49
C ALA A 7 10.39 5.53 8.80
N VAL A 8 11.15 4.44 8.58
CA VAL A 8 10.63 3.19 8.00
C VAL A 8 9.57 2.56 8.92
N VAL A 9 9.85 2.46 10.21
CA VAL A 9 8.91 1.88 11.19
C VAL A 9 7.63 2.72 11.28
N VAL A 10 7.76 4.05 11.37
CA VAL A 10 6.61 4.96 11.45
C VAL A 10 5.79 4.91 10.17
N ALA A 11 6.43 4.92 9.00
CA ALA A 11 5.74 4.78 7.72
C ALA A 11 5.00 3.44 7.62
N GLY A 12 5.65 2.33 8.00
CA GLY A 12 5.05 1.00 8.00
C GLY A 12 3.83 0.89 8.92
N ILE A 13 3.91 1.43 10.14
CA ILE A 13 2.78 1.47 11.07
C ILE A 13 1.66 2.36 10.52
N ALA A 14 1.99 3.54 10.00
CA ALA A 14 1.01 4.48 9.45
C ALA A 14 0.21 3.84 8.32
N VAL A 15 0.86 3.16 7.38
CA VAL A 15 0.15 2.50 6.28
C VAL A 15 -0.58 1.23 6.69
N PHE A 16 -0.11 0.51 7.70
CA PHE A 16 -0.84 -0.61 8.27
C PHE A 16 -2.16 -0.15 8.91
N VAL A 17 -2.12 0.92 9.71
CA VAL A 17 -3.31 1.52 10.32
C VAL A 17 -4.24 2.09 9.25
N PHE A 18 -3.69 2.79 8.25
CA PHE A 18 -4.45 3.28 7.11
C PHE A 18 -5.17 2.14 6.39
N ALA A 19 -4.46 1.05 6.05
CA ALA A 19 -5.04 -0.08 5.33
C ALA A 19 -6.18 -0.72 6.13
N ALA A 20 -5.99 -0.90 7.44
CA ALA A 20 -7.05 -1.38 8.33
C ALA A 20 -8.29 -0.48 8.26
N GLY A 21 -8.12 0.85 8.40
CA GLY A 21 -9.21 1.81 8.28
C GLY A 21 -9.87 1.81 6.90
N TYR A 22 -9.08 1.75 5.84
CA TYR A 22 -9.53 1.74 4.44
C TYR A 22 -10.44 0.52 4.15
N TYR A 23 -10.01 -0.68 4.55
CA TYR A 23 -10.81 -1.89 4.33
C TYR A 23 -11.99 -2.03 5.30
N VAL A 24 -11.93 -1.43 6.50
CA VAL A 24 -13.10 -1.31 7.38
C VAL A 24 -14.15 -0.39 6.76
N ALA A 25 -13.75 0.79 6.27
CA ALA A 25 -14.66 1.76 5.65
C ALA A 25 -15.33 1.21 4.38
N LEU A 26 -14.61 0.39 3.61
CA LEU A 26 -15.09 -0.20 2.36
C LEU A 26 -15.59 -1.64 2.51
N ALA A 27 -15.77 -2.14 3.74
CA ALA A 27 -16.14 -3.53 3.98
C ALA A 27 -17.42 -3.95 3.23
N GLU A 28 -18.47 -3.14 3.30
CA GLU A 28 -19.77 -3.46 2.70
C GLU A 28 -19.74 -3.51 1.17
N PRO A 29 -19.26 -2.46 0.44
CA PRO A 29 -19.04 -2.55 -1.00
C PRO A 29 -18.22 -3.77 -1.41
N ARG A 30 -17.16 -4.08 -0.64
CA ARG A 30 -16.24 -5.16 -0.96
C ARG A 30 -16.88 -6.55 -0.84
N ARG A 31 -17.71 -6.77 0.18
CA ARG A 31 -18.48 -8.02 0.35
C ARG A 31 -19.52 -8.22 -0.76
N ARG A 32 -20.13 -7.14 -1.26
CA ARG A 32 -21.05 -7.22 -2.41
C ARG A 32 -20.35 -7.56 -3.72
N LEU A 33 -19.08 -7.16 -3.86
CA LEU A 33 -18.30 -7.36 -5.07
C LEU A 33 -17.52 -8.70 -5.08
N SER A 34 -17.38 -9.38 -3.94
CA SER A 34 -16.58 -10.61 -3.86
C SER A 34 -17.20 -11.61 -2.89
N SER A 35 -17.56 -12.78 -3.41
CA SER A 35 -17.99 -13.93 -2.59
C SER A 35 -16.92 -14.36 -1.60
N ALA A 36 -15.64 -14.28 -1.98
CA ALA A 36 -14.52 -14.53 -1.09
C ALA A 36 -14.48 -13.52 0.08
N ALA A 37 -14.64 -12.22 -0.20
CA ALA A 37 -14.73 -11.20 0.85
C ALA A 37 -15.99 -11.38 1.71
N ALA A 38 -17.11 -11.81 1.12
CA ALA A 38 -18.34 -12.08 1.85
C ALA A 38 -18.20 -13.23 2.85
N ALA A 39 -17.43 -14.25 2.50
CA ALA A 39 -17.15 -15.44 3.29
C ALA A 39 -16.07 -15.26 4.37
N GLN A 40 -15.29 -14.16 4.31
CA GLN A 40 -14.26 -13.90 5.31
C GLN A 40 -14.86 -13.60 6.70
N PRO A 41 -14.20 -14.06 7.78
CA PRO A 41 -14.58 -13.66 9.13
C PRO A 41 -14.53 -12.15 9.30
N ARG A 42 -15.46 -11.59 10.09
CA ARG A 42 -15.48 -10.14 10.40
C ARG A 42 -14.18 -9.65 11.02
N ARG A 43 -13.49 -10.52 11.77
CA ARG A 43 -12.19 -10.23 12.36
C ARG A 43 -11.13 -11.15 11.75
N PRO A 44 -10.10 -10.62 11.08
CA PRO A 44 -9.04 -11.45 10.53
C PRO A 44 -8.25 -12.12 11.67
N PRO A 45 -7.71 -13.32 11.45
CA PRO A 45 -6.83 -13.97 12.40
C PRO A 45 -5.56 -13.12 12.65
N PRO A 46 -5.02 -13.11 13.89
CA PRO A 46 -3.89 -12.24 14.26
C PRO A 46 -2.65 -12.38 13.36
N TRP A 47 -2.36 -13.58 12.86
CA TRP A 47 -1.20 -13.81 12.00
C TRP A 47 -1.30 -13.07 10.65
N LEU A 48 -2.52 -12.90 10.09
CA LEU A 48 -2.72 -12.10 8.87
C LEU A 48 -2.47 -10.61 9.14
N MET A 49 -2.79 -10.13 10.34
CA MET A 49 -2.46 -8.76 10.73
C MET A 49 -0.94 -8.59 10.85
N GLY A 50 -0.25 -9.56 11.47
CA GLY A 50 1.21 -9.58 11.52
C GLY A 50 1.84 -9.60 10.12
N LEU A 51 1.31 -10.40 9.20
CA LEU A 51 1.76 -10.45 7.81
C LEU A 51 1.55 -9.11 7.09
N GLU A 52 0.41 -8.45 7.27
CA GLU A 52 0.16 -7.14 6.67
C GLU A 52 1.12 -6.07 7.21
N LEU A 53 1.42 -6.10 8.51
CA LEU A 53 2.41 -5.22 9.12
C LEU A 53 3.81 -5.47 8.55
N VAL A 54 4.24 -6.72 8.43
CA VAL A 54 5.54 -7.07 7.84
C VAL A 54 5.63 -6.60 6.39
N LYS A 55 4.61 -6.86 5.56
CA LYS A 55 4.55 -6.35 4.19
C LYS A 55 4.62 -4.82 4.15
N SER A 56 3.93 -4.14 5.06
CA SER A 56 3.95 -2.69 5.17
C SER A 56 5.35 -2.15 5.47
N LEU A 57 6.07 -2.79 6.40
CA LEU A 57 7.46 -2.45 6.72
C LEU A 57 8.41 -2.72 5.56
N VAL A 58 8.23 -3.84 4.85
CA VAL A 58 9.04 -4.17 3.66
C VAL A 58 8.87 -3.11 2.58
N VAL A 59 7.65 -2.73 2.24
CA VAL A 59 7.40 -1.69 1.23
C VAL A 59 7.96 -0.34 1.70
N ALA A 60 7.78 0.02 2.97
CA ALA A 60 8.36 1.24 3.53
C ALA A 60 9.89 1.27 3.43
N ALA A 61 10.56 0.15 3.75
CA ALA A 61 12.02 0.03 3.66
C ALA A 61 12.51 0.15 2.22
N VAL A 62 11.84 -0.51 1.26
CA VAL A 62 12.18 -0.45 -0.16
C VAL A 62 12.03 0.97 -0.69
N VAL A 63 10.90 1.63 -0.42
CA VAL A 63 10.68 3.02 -0.87
C VAL A 63 11.69 3.98 -0.24
N ALA A 64 11.96 3.87 1.06
CA ALA A 64 13.00 4.67 1.72
C ALA A 64 14.38 4.46 1.07
N GLY A 65 14.69 3.21 0.68
CA GLY A 65 15.90 2.85 -0.04
C GLY A 65 15.96 3.52 -1.41
N LEU A 66 14.88 3.46 -2.19
CA LEU A 66 14.78 4.11 -3.50
C LEU A 66 14.91 5.64 -3.41
N VAL A 67 14.24 6.26 -2.44
CA VAL A 67 14.39 7.69 -2.14
C VAL A 67 15.86 8.01 -1.81
N SER A 68 16.56 7.13 -1.10
CA SER A 68 17.98 7.28 -0.81
C SER A 68 18.91 7.12 -1.98
N ILE A 69 18.73 6.07 -2.78
CA ILE A 69 19.60 5.79 -3.92
C ILE A 69 19.40 6.85 -5.00
N GLY A 70 18.15 7.28 -5.22
CA GLY A 70 17.80 8.32 -6.18
C GLY A 70 18.12 9.75 -5.74
N GLY A 71 18.70 9.96 -4.55
CA GLY A 71 19.03 11.30 -4.06
C GLY A 71 17.80 12.21 -3.90
N ILE A 72 16.62 11.64 -3.66
CA ILE A 72 15.36 12.40 -3.58
C ILE A 72 15.32 13.16 -2.25
N THR A 73 15.26 14.49 -2.34
CA THR A 73 15.23 15.42 -1.20
C THR A 73 13.94 16.24 -1.10
N SER A 74 13.11 16.26 -2.15
CA SER A 74 11.86 17.02 -2.17
C SER A 74 10.65 16.09 -2.09
N VAL A 75 9.58 16.55 -1.42
CA VAL A 75 8.31 15.82 -1.34
C VAL A 75 7.70 15.66 -2.74
N ALA A 76 7.81 16.67 -3.61
CA ALA A 76 7.29 16.58 -4.97
C ALA A 76 7.93 15.44 -5.77
N SER A 77 9.26 15.30 -5.71
CA SER A 77 9.97 14.19 -6.37
C SER A 77 9.63 12.83 -5.74
N ALA A 78 9.41 12.77 -4.42
CA ALA A 78 9.00 11.54 -3.74
C ALA A 78 7.56 11.11 -4.09
N LEU A 79 6.67 12.07 -4.33
CA LEU A 79 5.31 11.81 -4.83
C LEU A 79 5.33 11.33 -6.27
N LEU A 80 6.19 11.90 -7.12
CA LEU A 80 6.39 11.39 -8.48
C LEU A 80 6.87 9.94 -8.45
N LEU A 81 7.83 9.60 -7.57
CA LEU A 81 8.26 8.22 -7.37
C LEU A 81 7.09 7.32 -6.95
N ALA A 82 6.25 7.76 -6.00
CA ALA A 82 5.08 6.99 -5.58
C ALA A 82 4.12 6.70 -6.75
N ILE A 83 3.84 7.70 -7.59
CA ILE A 83 2.98 7.55 -8.78
C ILE A 83 3.62 6.59 -9.78
N VAL A 84 4.91 6.72 -10.08
CA VAL A 84 5.62 5.84 -11.01
C VAL A 84 5.60 4.38 -10.51
N LEU A 85 5.89 4.15 -9.23
CA LEU A 85 5.82 2.81 -8.63
C LEU A 85 4.41 2.25 -8.67
N TRP A 86 3.40 3.09 -8.42
CA TRP A 86 2.00 2.70 -8.46
C TRP A 86 1.56 2.26 -9.87
N ILE A 87 1.94 3.03 -10.90
CA ILE A 87 1.66 2.69 -12.30
C ILE A 87 2.38 1.38 -12.67
N ALA A 88 3.68 1.30 -12.40
CA ALA A 88 4.51 0.19 -12.85
C ALA A 88 4.10 -1.15 -12.23
N PHE A 89 3.67 -1.16 -10.97
CA PHE A 89 3.41 -2.39 -10.22
C PHE A 89 1.91 -2.58 -9.92
N PRO A 90 1.27 -1.90 -8.93
CA PRO A 90 -0.15 -2.07 -8.65
C PRO A 90 -1.06 -1.97 -9.87
N LEU A 91 -0.94 -0.91 -10.68
CA LEU A 91 -1.87 -0.68 -11.78
C LEU A 91 -1.74 -1.76 -12.85
N VAL A 92 -0.52 -2.02 -13.34
CA VAL A 92 -0.27 -3.04 -14.38
C VAL A 92 -0.69 -4.43 -13.90
N LEU A 93 -0.36 -4.81 -12.66
CA LEU A 93 -0.73 -6.12 -12.12
C LEU A 93 -2.25 -6.27 -11.93
N LEU A 94 -2.92 -5.22 -11.45
CA LEU A 94 -4.38 -5.25 -11.25
C LEU A 94 -5.14 -5.23 -12.58
N VAL A 95 -4.61 -4.60 -13.62
CA VAL A 95 -5.16 -4.71 -14.99
C VAL A 95 -5.14 -6.18 -15.43
N GLY A 96 -4.05 -6.91 -15.18
CA GLY A 96 -3.98 -8.35 -15.42
C GLY A 96 -5.05 -9.12 -14.66
N SER A 97 -5.20 -8.87 -13.35
CA SER A 97 -6.21 -9.54 -12.52
C SER A 97 -7.66 -9.26 -12.99
N VAL A 98 -7.96 -8.04 -13.44
CA VAL A 98 -9.29 -7.70 -13.96
C VAL A 98 -9.54 -8.34 -15.33
N THR A 99 -8.56 -8.28 -16.24
CA THR A 99 -8.75 -8.69 -17.65
C THR A 99 -8.57 -10.19 -17.88
N GLN A 100 -7.71 -10.85 -17.10
CA GLN A 100 -7.33 -12.25 -17.30
C GLN A 100 -7.95 -13.18 -16.24
N GLU A 101 -8.14 -12.69 -15.02
CA GLU A 101 -8.67 -13.49 -13.90
C GLU A 101 -10.13 -13.15 -13.56
N ASN A 102 -10.76 -12.26 -14.32
CA ASN A 102 -12.15 -11.81 -14.16
C ASN A 102 -12.46 -11.23 -12.75
N VAL A 103 -11.46 -10.66 -12.07
CA VAL A 103 -11.69 -9.91 -10.85
C VAL A 103 -12.56 -8.68 -11.15
N PRO A 104 -13.64 -8.42 -10.39
CA PRO A 104 -14.49 -7.26 -10.64
C PRO A 104 -13.70 -5.96 -10.65
N TRP A 105 -13.82 -5.16 -11.71
CA TRP A 105 -13.02 -3.94 -11.87
C TRP A 105 -13.15 -2.96 -10.70
N LYS A 106 -14.33 -2.89 -10.06
CA LYS A 106 -14.57 -2.09 -8.85
C LYS A 106 -13.72 -2.58 -7.67
N LEU A 107 -13.55 -3.89 -7.53
CA LEU A 107 -12.66 -4.47 -6.52
C LEU A 107 -11.19 -4.19 -6.85
N GLY A 108 -10.81 -4.30 -8.12
CA GLY A 108 -9.50 -3.88 -8.61
C GLY A 108 -9.21 -2.40 -8.28
N ALA A 109 -10.17 -1.51 -8.47
CA ALA A 109 -10.04 -0.09 -8.14
C ALA A 109 -9.85 0.17 -6.63
N ILE A 110 -10.55 -0.57 -5.76
CA ILE A 110 -10.35 -0.50 -4.30
C ILE A 110 -8.91 -0.89 -3.95
N HIS A 111 -8.39 -1.97 -4.55
CA HIS A 111 -7.01 -2.39 -4.33
C HIS A 111 -5.99 -1.39 -4.87
N ALA A 112 -6.25 -0.83 -6.04
CA ALA A 112 -5.39 0.18 -6.65
C ALA A 112 -5.32 1.43 -5.77
N GLY A 113 -6.45 1.87 -5.21
CA GLY A 113 -6.53 3.00 -4.28
C GLY A 113 -5.75 2.78 -2.98
N ASP A 114 -5.89 1.62 -2.36
CA ASP A 114 -5.10 1.23 -1.18
C ASP A 114 -3.60 1.33 -1.47
N TRP A 115 -3.14 0.73 -2.57
CA TRP A 115 -1.73 0.77 -2.95
C TRP A 115 -1.21 2.18 -3.24
N LEU A 116 -2.00 3.03 -3.92
CA LEU A 116 -1.59 4.41 -4.18
C LEU A 116 -1.40 5.19 -2.88
N ALA A 117 -2.36 5.10 -1.98
CA ALA A 117 -2.30 5.78 -0.70
C ALA A 117 -1.12 5.30 0.16
N LYS A 118 -0.86 3.99 0.20
CA LYS A 118 0.32 3.43 0.88
C LYS A 118 1.62 4.04 0.37
N LEU A 119 1.81 4.05 -0.96
CA LEU A 119 3.02 4.59 -1.59
C LEU A 119 3.17 6.10 -1.32
N VAL A 120 2.08 6.86 -1.39
CA VAL A 120 2.08 8.31 -1.09
C VAL A 120 2.42 8.57 0.38
N ILE A 121 1.76 7.90 1.33
CA ILE A 121 1.99 8.07 2.77
C ILE A 121 3.43 7.72 3.12
N ILE A 122 3.94 6.59 2.63
CA ILE A 122 5.33 6.18 2.85
C ILE A 122 6.27 7.24 2.28
N SER A 123 6.13 7.61 1.00
CA SER A 123 7.02 8.59 0.35
C SER A 123 7.08 9.91 1.10
N ILE A 124 5.94 10.43 1.60
CA ILE A 124 5.92 11.65 2.40
C ILE A 124 6.70 11.47 3.70
N ILE A 125 6.38 10.44 4.50
CA ILE A 125 7.01 10.24 5.81
C ILE A 125 8.51 10.04 5.67
N VAL A 126 8.93 9.15 4.77
CA VAL A 126 10.36 8.81 4.63
C VAL A 126 11.16 9.96 4.04
N THR A 127 10.56 10.89 3.32
CA THR A 127 11.24 12.10 2.81
C THR A 127 11.31 13.20 3.85
N LEU A 128 10.26 13.40 4.67
CA LEU A 128 10.25 14.42 5.72
C LEU A 128 11.21 14.12 6.89
N TRP A 129 11.60 12.86 7.07
CA TRP A 129 12.46 12.40 8.18
C TRP A 129 13.90 12.12 7.75
N ARG A 130 14.32 12.67 6.61
CA ARG A 130 15.70 12.56 6.09
C ARG A 130 16.63 13.57 6.70
#